data_AF-A0A7X9DBF6-F1
#
_entry.id   AF-A0A7X9DBF6-F1
#
_cell.length_a   1.000
_cell.length_b   1.000
_cell.length_c   1.000
_cell.angle_alpha   90.00
_cell.angle_beta   90.00
_cell.angle_gamma   90.00
#
_symmetry.space_group_name_H-M   'P 1'
#
loop_
_entity.id
_entity.type
_entity.pdbx_description
1 polymer ?
#
loop_
_entity_poly.entity_id
_entity_poly.type
_entity_poly.pdbx_seq_one_letter_code
_entity_poly.pdbx_strand_id
1 'polypeptide(L)'
;MKHSHLQKGQMVLMVLLIMLVGLTVATGVFLNSLSQVKNTSSQESAQRAFNAAESGIEKYLSYNIGSLVEMSANGFSSDGLTISGEVKTCDDSQKNCFQATVLENDVAAINLAGGTATEIQLEWDSCADLLVEKWTADDINLRTHFSHNEGECSHNQQILSIDTNNDKILRIRPIYDQANLTITSTVGDLPAQQIVITSEASEESGETKAIKVTKSFEDLPPIFDYVLFSGGNLAK
;
A
#
# COMPACT_ATOMS: atom_id res chain seq x y z
N MET A 1 -26.91 -77.94 7.39
CA MET A 1 -27.37 -76.65 7.95
C MET A 1 -26.69 -76.44 9.29
N LYS A 2 -25.78 -75.46 9.40
CA LYS A 2 -24.91 -75.27 10.57
C LYS A 2 -25.59 -74.28 11.54
N HIS A 3 -26.11 -74.78 12.65
CA HIS A 3 -26.77 -73.97 13.69
C HIS A 3 -25.73 -73.10 14.43
N SER A 4 -25.89 -71.77 14.37
CA SER A 4 -25.11 -70.83 15.16
C SER A 4 -25.66 -70.73 16.58
N HIS A 5 -24.90 -71.19 17.57
CA HIS A 5 -25.18 -70.95 18.98
C HIS A 5 -24.90 -69.48 19.32
N LEU A 6 -25.97 -68.68 19.46
CA LEU A 6 -25.90 -67.33 20.01
C LEU A 6 -25.54 -67.42 21.49
N GLN A 7 -24.30 -67.06 21.84
CA GLN A 7 -23.83 -67.05 23.22
C GLN A 7 -24.42 -65.83 23.95
N LYS A 8 -25.05 -66.05 25.11
CA LYS A 8 -25.74 -65.03 25.92
C LYS A 8 -24.86 -63.83 26.35
N GLY A 9 -23.53 -63.90 26.19
CA GLY A 9 -22.60 -62.78 26.39
C GLY A 9 -22.46 -61.80 25.21
N GLN A 10 -22.78 -62.22 23.98
CA GLN A 10 -22.62 -61.39 22.77
C GLN A 10 -23.70 -60.30 22.65
N MET A 11 -24.86 -60.48 23.30
CA MET A 11 -25.95 -59.50 23.27
C MET A 11 -25.59 -58.21 24.02
N VAL A 12 -24.93 -58.33 25.18
CA VAL A 12 -24.45 -57.18 25.96
C VAL A 12 -23.40 -56.40 25.17
N LEU A 13 -22.50 -57.13 24.49
CA LEU A 13 -21.43 -56.53 23.70
C LEU A 13 -21.97 -55.78 22.47
N MET A 14 -23.01 -56.31 21.82
CA MET A 14 -23.70 -55.63 20.72
C MET A 14 -24.39 -54.35 21.17
N VAL A 15 -25.10 -54.37 22.31
CA VAL A 15 -25.75 -53.17 22.86
C VAL A 15 -24.73 -52.10 23.21
N LEU A 16 -23.62 -52.51 23.83
CA LEU A 16 -22.54 -51.60 24.21
C LEU A 16 -21.86 -50.99 22.98
N LEU A 17 -21.66 -51.78 21.93
CA LEU A 17 -21.09 -51.30 20.67
C LEU A 17 -22.03 -50.31 19.97
N ILE A 18 -23.33 -50.59 19.93
CA ILE A 18 -24.34 -49.68 19.37
C ILE A 18 -24.37 -48.35 20.14
N MET A 19 -24.30 -48.39 21.47
CA MET A 19 -24.21 -47.18 22.30
C MET A 19 -22.95 -46.37 21.99
N LEU A 20 -21.79 -47.05 21.87
CA LEU A 20 -20.51 -46.39 21.60
C LEU A 20 -20.52 -45.68 20.24
N VAL A 21 -21.05 -46.33 19.21
CA VAL A 21 -21.20 -45.75 17.86
C VAL A 21 -22.21 -44.59 17.88
N GLY A 22 -23.32 -44.73 18.60
CA GLY A 22 -24.31 -43.66 18.74
C GLY A 22 -23.72 -42.40 19.38
N LEU A 23 -22.94 -42.54 20.46
CA LEU A 23 -22.31 -41.42 21.16
C LEU A 23 -21.24 -40.73 20.30
N THR A 24 -20.45 -41.49 19.55
CA THR A 24 -19.40 -40.93 18.69
C THR A 24 -20.00 -40.12 17.54
N VAL A 25 -21.05 -40.62 16.88
CA VAL A 25 -21.75 -39.88 15.83
C VAL A 25 -22.39 -38.61 16.38
N ALA A 26 -23.08 -38.69 17.52
CA ALA A 26 -23.69 -37.52 18.16
C ALA A 26 -22.64 -36.45 18.49
N THR A 27 -21.55 -36.85 19.14
CA THR A 27 -20.46 -35.93 19.53
C THR A 27 -19.83 -35.25 18.31
N GLY A 28 -19.61 -35.99 17.21
CA GLY A 28 -19.08 -35.44 15.98
C GLY A 28 -19.94 -34.31 15.39
N VAL A 29 -21.27 -34.48 15.39
CA VAL A 29 -22.21 -33.45 14.92
C VAL A 29 -22.16 -32.20 15.82
N PHE A 30 -22.13 -32.37 17.14
CA PHE A 30 -22.01 -31.25 18.08
C PHE A 30 -20.70 -30.48 17.92
N LEU A 31 -19.57 -31.17 17.79
CA LEU A 31 -18.26 -30.54 17.61
C LEU A 31 -18.16 -29.75 16.30
N ASN A 32 -18.71 -30.29 15.21
CA ASN A 32 -18.75 -29.59 13.93
C ASN A 32 -19.64 -28.34 13.98
N SER A 33 -20.79 -28.39 14.67
CA SER A 33 -21.67 -27.23 14.84
C SER A 33 -21.01 -26.13 15.67
N LEU A 34 -20.33 -26.48 16.78
CA LEU A 34 -19.63 -25.52 17.62
C LEU A 34 -18.46 -24.86 16.87
N SER A 35 -17.75 -25.64 16.05
CA SER A 35 -16.69 -25.13 15.18
C SER A 35 -17.23 -24.13 14.14
N GLN A 36 -18.35 -24.45 13.48
CA GLN A 36 -18.97 -23.57 12.50
C GLN A 36 -19.43 -22.24 13.11
N VAL A 37 -20.06 -22.27 14.29
CA VAL A 37 -20.50 -21.04 14.98
C VAL A 37 -19.30 -20.19 15.40
N LYS A 38 -18.25 -20.81 15.94
CA LYS A 38 -17.02 -20.11 16.31
C LYS A 38 -16.36 -19.44 15.10
N ASN A 39 -16.24 -20.17 13.99
CA ASN A 39 -15.66 -19.64 12.76
C ASN A 39 -16.50 -18.49 12.20
N THR A 40 -17.83 -18.61 12.22
CA THR A 40 -18.75 -17.56 11.77
C THR A 40 -18.60 -16.31 12.63
N SER A 41 -18.59 -16.46 13.96
CA SER A 41 -18.44 -15.33 14.88
C SER A 41 -17.08 -14.64 14.73
N SER A 42 -15.98 -15.39 14.58
CA SER A 42 -14.65 -14.81 14.32
C SER A 42 -14.62 -14.07 12.98
N GLN A 43 -15.25 -14.61 11.93
CA GLN A 43 -15.37 -13.94 10.63
C GLN A 43 -16.17 -12.64 10.71
N GLU A 44 -17.28 -12.62 11.45
CA GLU A 44 -18.08 -11.40 11.68
C GLU A 44 -17.32 -10.34 12.46
N SER A 45 -16.63 -10.72 13.54
CA SER A 45 -15.78 -9.80 14.32
C SER A 45 -14.64 -9.23 13.47
N ALA A 46 -13.98 -10.06 12.65
CA ALA A 46 -12.96 -9.62 11.72
C ALA A 46 -13.49 -8.60 10.70
N GLN A 47 -14.70 -8.80 10.17
CA GLN A 47 -15.30 -7.86 9.22
C GLN A 47 -15.64 -6.52 9.88
N ARG A 48 -16.15 -6.52 11.12
CA ARG A 48 -16.43 -5.28 11.85
C ARG A 48 -15.17 -4.48 12.15
N ALA A 49 -14.11 -5.16 12.63
CA ALA A 49 -12.82 -4.51 12.85
C ALA A 49 -12.24 -3.94 11.54
N PHE A 50 -12.37 -4.66 10.41
CA PHE A 50 -11.94 -4.14 9.11
C PHE A 50 -12.72 -2.87 8.71
N ASN A 51 -14.05 -2.90 8.79
CA ASN A 51 -14.89 -1.74 8.45
C ASN A 51 -14.59 -0.53 9.36
N ALA A 52 -14.32 -0.77 10.64
CA ALA A 52 -13.92 0.30 11.58
C ALA A 52 -12.55 0.90 11.21
N ALA A 53 -11.58 0.06 10.87
CA ALA A 53 -10.26 0.51 10.42
C ALA A 53 -10.36 1.29 9.09
N GLU A 54 -11.22 0.87 8.16
CA GLU A 54 -11.47 1.53 6.88
C GLU A 54 -12.10 2.92 7.08
N SER A 55 -13.15 3.00 7.90
CA SER A 55 -13.76 4.28 8.26
C SER A 55 -12.75 5.22 8.95
N GLY A 56 -11.84 4.65 9.75
CA GLY A 56 -10.75 5.37 10.38
C GLY A 56 -9.81 6.05 9.41
N ILE A 57 -9.32 5.31 8.42
CA ILE A 57 -8.30 5.78 7.49
C ILE A 57 -8.85 6.80 6.48
N GLU A 58 -10.10 6.65 6.03
CA GLU A 58 -10.73 7.56 5.07
C GLU A 58 -10.69 9.03 5.51
N LYS A 59 -10.91 9.28 6.81
CA LYS A 59 -10.85 10.64 7.39
C LYS A 59 -9.51 11.32 7.15
N TYR A 60 -8.42 10.55 7.15
CA TYR A 60 -7.07 11.11 7.01
C TYR A 60 -6.65 11.22 5.55
N LEU A 61 -7.18 10.34 4.69
CA LEU A 61 -6.92 10.41 3.25
C LEU A 61 -7.46 11.69 2.59
N SER A 62 -8.35 12.44 3.23
CA SER A 62 -8.81 13.74 2.72
C SER A 62 -7.84 14.91 2.96
N TYR A 63 -6.88 14.79 3.90
CA TYR A 63 -5.93 15.86 4.17
C TYR A 63 -4.77 15.85 3.18
N ASN A 64 -4.18 17.01 2.90
CA ASN A 64 -2.95 17.09 2.13
C ASN A 64 -1.77 16.53 2.95
N ILE A 65 -0.70 16.13 2.25
CA ILE A 65 0.47 15.54 2.92
C ILE A 65 1.07 16.49 3.97
N GLY A 66 1.18 17.79 3.69
CA GLY A 66 1.74 18.76 4.64
C GLY A 66 1.00 18.74 5.99
N SER A 67 -0.33 18.78 5.97
CA SER A 67 -1.15 18.70 7.19
C SER A 67 -0.99 17.33 7.88
N LEU A 68 -0.91 16.25 7.11
CA LEU A 68 -0.72 14.91 7.66
C LEU A 68 0.65 14.73 8.35
N VAL A 69 1.71 15.37 7.85
CA VAL A 69 3.03 15.38 8.51
C VAL A 69 2.95 16.11 9.86
N GLU A 70 2.27 17.26 9.92
CA GLU A 70 2.06 17.98 11.18
C GLU A 70 1.21 17.19 12.17
N MET A 71 0.18 16.49 11.70
CA MET A 71 -0.69 15.64 12.52
C MET A 71 0.05 14.39 13.01
N SER A 72 0.89 13.76 12.18
CA SER A 72 1.76 12.64 12.57
C SER A 72 2.63 12.99 13.76
N ALA A 73 3.20 14.20 13.79
CA ALA A 73 4.03 14.67 14.91
C ALA A 73 3.25 14.91 16.22
N ASN A 74 1.97 15.26 16.11
CA ASN A 74 1.10 15.58 17.26
C ASN A 74 0.18 14.43 17.69
N GLY A 75 0.21 13.30 16.96
CA GLY A 75 -0.66 12.16 17.14
C GLY A 75 -2.02 12.33 16.45
N PHE A 76 -2.53 11.23 15.89
CA PHE A 76 -3.89 11.19 15.35
C PHE A 76 -4.88 10.96 16.50
N SER A 77 -5.98 11.73 16.53
CA SER A 77 -7.04 11.56 17.51
C SER A 77 -8.25 10.89 16.88
N SER A 78 -8.56 9.67 17.34
CA SER A 78 -9.77 8.95 16.96
C SER A 78 -10.38 8.27 18.17
N ASP A 79 -11.71 8.37 18.25
CA ASP A 79 -12.51 7.76 19.31
C ASP A 79 -12.54 6.23 19.09
N GLY A 80 -11.95 5.49 20.03
CA GLY A 80 -11.94 4.02 20.02
C GLY A 80 -11.08 3.34 18.93
N LEU A 81 -10.26 4.08 18.19
CA LEU A 81 -9.45 3.56 17.09
C LEU A 81 -8.01 4.05 17.20
N THR A 82 -7.05 3.16 16.97
CA THR A 82 -5.62 3.52 16.97
C THR A 82 -5.22 3.87 15.55
N ILE A 83 -4.89 5.14 15.30
CA ILE A 83 -4.42 5.60 14.00
C ILE A 83 -3.02 6.17 14.17
N SER A 84 -2.12 5.75 13.31
CA SER A 84 -0.77 6.27 13.22
C SER A 84 -0.47 6.65 11.79
N GLY A 85 0.54 7.50 11.63
CA GLY A 85 0.96 8.01 10.34
C GLY A 85 2.41 8.40 10.45
N GLU A 86 3.18 8.02 9.44
CA GLU A 86 4.63 8.18 9.41
C GLU A 86 5.05 8.64 8.02
N VAL A 87 5.97 9.59 7.95
CA VAL A 87 6.56 9.97 6.66
C VAL A 87 7.36 8.77 6.16
N LYS A 88 7.15 8.41 4.88
CA LYS A 88 7.84 7.26 4.30
C LYS A 88 9.32 7.55 4.11
N THR A 89 10.14 6.63 4.59
CA THR A 89 11.59 6.59 4.38
C THR A 89 11.95 5.27 3.69
N CYS A 90 13.01 5.26 2.87
CA CYS A 90 13.38 4.10 2.03
C CYS A 90 14.73 3.47 2.40
N ASP A 91 15.40 4.01 3.40
CA ASP A 91 16.73 3.56 3.81
C ASP A 91 16.90 3.71 5.32
N ASP A 92 17.89 3.02 5.88
CA ASP A 92 18.28 3.08 7.30
C ASP A 92 18.67 4.50 7.73
N SER A 93 19.09 5.32 6.76
CA SER A 93 19.35 6.75 6.90
C SER A 93 18.10 7.60 7.21
N GLN A 94 16.90 7.00 7.25
CA GLN A 94 15.62 7.67 7.49
C GLN A 94 15.37 8.85 6.54
N LYS A 95 15.85 8.75 5.30
CA LYS A 95 15.67 9.77 4.27
C LYS A 95 14.27 9.68 3.68
N ASN A 96 13.61 10.82 3.60
CA ASN A 96 12.34 10.96 2.88
C ASN A 96 12.52 10.46 1.46
N CYS A 97 11.61 9.62 1.01
CA CYS A 97 11.70 9.01 -0.30
C CYS A 97 10.33 8.90 -0.97
N PHE A 98 10.37 8.72 -2.29
CA PHE A 98 9.22 8.30 -3.06
C PHE A 98 9.46 6.90 -3.58
N GLN A 99 8.48 6.01 -3.42
CA GLN A 99 8.51 4.70 -4.05
C GLN A 99 7.11 4.29 -4.49
N ALA A 100 6.98 3.94 -5.76
CA ALA A 100 5.73 3.51 -6.38
C ALA A 100 5.99 2.73 -7.68
N THR A 101 5.06 1.87 -8.05
CA THR A 101 4.98 1.33 -9.41
C THR A 101 4.21 2.32 -10.27
N VAL A 102 4.87 2.88 -11.28
CA VAL A 102 4.29 3.82 -12.23
C VAL A 102 4.07 3.09 -13.55
N LEU A 103 2.85 3.18 -14.09
CA LEU A 103 2.50 2.52 -15.34
C LEU A 103 3.18 3.21 -16.53
N GLU A 104 3.27 2.48 -17.65
CA GLU A 104 3.78 3.06 -18.90
C GLU A 104 2.99 4.32 -19.27
N ASN A 105 3.72 5.39 -19.61
CA ASN A 105 3.23 6.72 -19.96
C ASN A 105 2.50 7.49 -18.84
N ASP A 106 2.35 6.89 -17.66
CA ASP A 106 1.87 7.60 -16.48
C ASP A 106 3.00 8.45 -15.88
N VAL A 107 2.64 9.37 -14.99
CA VAL A 107 3.61 10.30 -14.38
C VAL A 107 3.67 10.09 -12.88
N ALA A 108 4.88 10.18 -12.34
CA ALA A 108 5.11 10.42 -10.92
C ALA A 108 5.75 11.79 -10.73
N ALA A 109 5.06 12.66 -10.00
CA ALA A 109 5.57 13.94 -9.55
C ALA A 109 6.26 13.85 -8.18
N ILE A 110 7.48 14.36 -8.13
CA ILE A 110 8.28 14.50 -6.91
C ILE A 110 8.35 15.98 -6.56
N ASN A 111 7.94 16.31 -5.35
CA ASN A 111 8.02 17.67 -4.86
C ASN A 111 9.46 17.98 -4.43
N LEU A 112 10.07 19.00 -5.01
CA LEU A 112 11.40 19.49 -4.61
C LEU A 112 11.31 20.77 -3.79
N ALA A 113 10.16 21.45 -3.79
CA ALA A 113 9.97 22.70 -3.08
C ALA A 113 10.06 22.51 -1.55
N GLY A 114 10.88 23.34 -0.90
CA GLY A 114 11.14 23.27 0.54
C GLY A 114 12.13 22.18 0.96
N GLY A 115 12.64 21.38 0.01
CA GLY A 115 13.74 20.45 0.25
C GLY A 115 15.11 21.13 0.25
N THR A 116 16.10 20.41 0.78
CA THR A 116 17.52 20.79 0.73
C THR A 116 18.33 19.87 -0.16
N ALA A 117 17.68 18.90 -0.80
CA ALA A 117 18.34 17.93 -1.67
C ALA A 117 18.98 18.61 -2.89
N THR A 118 20.30 18.48 -3.02
CA THR A 118 21.05 18.95 -4.19
C THR A 118 21.40 17.82 -5.15
N GLU A 119 21.31 16.57 -4.69
CA GLU A 119 21.48 15.38 -5.51
C GLU A 119 20.44 14.34 -5.11
N ILE A 120 19.74 13.84 -6.11
CA ILE A 120 18.76 12.77 -5.97
C ILE A 120 19.22 11.55 -6.76
N GLN A 121 18.91 10.38 -6.22
CA GLN A 121 19.13 9.10 -6.84
C GLN A 121 17.78 8.56 -7.29
N LEU A 122 17.68 8.25 -8.58
CA LEU A 122 16.55 7.60 -9.18
C LEU A 122 16.94 6.16 -9.44
N GLU A 123 16.17 5.23 -8.90
CA GLU A 123 16.30 3.80 -9.15
C GLU A 123 15.02 3.28 -9.76
N TRP A 124 15.15 2.36 -10.72
CA TRP A 124 13.98 1.67 -11.25
C TRP A 124 14.26 0.22 -11.67
N ASP A 125 13.33 -0.65 -11.30
CA ASP A 125 13.34 -2.06 -11.67
C ASP A 125 12.30 -2.32 -12.77
N SER A 126 12.76 -2.30 -14.03
CA SER A 126 12.00 -2.68 -15.23
C SER A 126 12.87 -2.52 -16.48
N CYS A 127 12.36 -2.95 -17.66
CA CYS A 127 12.91 -2.56 -18.96
C CYS A 127 12.40 -1.17 -19.42
N ALA A 128 11.74 -0.40 -18.54
CA ALA A 128 11.25 0.92 -18.92
C ALA A 128 12.42 1.88 -19.09
N ASP A 129 12.32 2.74 -20.09
CA ASP A 129 13.10 3.95 -20.15
C ASP A 129 12.38 5.05 -19.36
N LEU A 130 13.10 6.05 -18.86
CA LEU A 130 12.50 7.15 -18.10
C LEU A 130 12.64 8.46 -18.87
N LEU A 131 11.51 9.15 -19.04
CA LEU A 131 11.46 10.55 -19.41
C LEU A 131 11.34 11.38 -18.14
N VAL A 132 12.33 12.21 -17.86
CA VAL A 132 12.41 13.01 -16.64
C VAL A 132 12.36 14.49 -17.00
N GLU A 133 11.48 15.23 -16.35
CA GLU A 133 11.29 16.67 -16.56
C GLU A 133 11.45 17.43 -15.26
N LYS A 134 12.36 18.40 -15.24
CA LYS A 134 12.51 19.34 -14.12
C LYS A 134 11.74 20.60 -14.43
N TRP A 135 10.79 20.92 -13.56
CA TRP A 135 9.95 22.10 -13.64
C TRP A 135 10.45 23.14 -12.64
N THR A 136 10.68 24.35 -13.12
CA THR A 136 11.00 25.52 -12.29
C THR A 136 9.77 26.38 -12.03
N ALA A 137 9.90 27.40 -11.17
CA ALA A 137 8.82 28.36 -10.91
C ALA A 137 8.42 29.19 -12.15
N ASP A 138 9.28 29.25 -13.16
CA ASP A 138 9.08 30.01 -14.40
C ASP A 138 8.69 29.10 -15.59
N ASP A 139 8.15 27.89 -15.31
CA ASP A 139 7.68 26.88 -16.28
C ASP A 139 8.74 26.39 -17.29
N ILE A 140 10.03 26.59 -17.01
CA ILE A 140 11.10 26.06 -17.86
C ILE A 140 11.29 24.58 -17.53
N ASN A 141 11.06 23.74 -18.54
CA ASN A 141 11.22 22.30 -18.45
C ASN A 141 12.55 21.85 -19.05
N LEU A 142 13.47 21.38 -18.22
CA LEU A 142 14.61 20.60 -18.70
C LEU A 142 14.20 19.13 -18.74
N ARG A 143 14.12 18.60 -19.96
CA ARG A 143 13.74 17.22 -20.24
C ARG A 143 14.99 16.38 -20.52
N THR A 144 15.14 15.29 -19.79
CA THR A 144 16.21 14.30 -19.94
C THR A 144 15.60 12.93 -20.13
N HIS A 145 16.17 12.13 -21.02
CA HIS A 145 15.79 10.74 -21.23
C HIS A 145 16.90 9.84 -20.68
N PHE A 146 16.52 8.88 -19.85
CA PHE A 146 17.39 7.82 -19.38
C PHE A 146 16.91 6.48 -19.94
N SER A 147 17.80 5.77 -20.61
CA SER A 147 17.51 4.41 -21.03
C SER A 147 17.88 3.42 -19.93
N HIS A 148 17.16 2.29 -19.89
CA HIS A 148 17.59 1.15 -19.09
C HIS A 148 18.94 0.61 -19.60
N ASN A 149 19.64 -0.11 -18.73
CA ASN A 149 20.91 -0.74 -19.08
C ASN A 149 20.69 -1.89 -20.07
N GLU A 150 21.43 -1.91 -21.17
CA GLU A 150 21.31 -2.97 -22.17
C GLU A 150 21.59 -4.35 -21.54
N GLY A 151 20.59 -5.23 -21.58
CA GLY A 151 20.69 -6.60 -21.07
C GLY A 151 20.38 -6.77 -19.57
N GLU A 152 20.12 -5.69 -18.84
CA GLU A 152 19.73 -5.72 -17.42
C GLU A 152 18.43 -4.91 -17.21
N CYS A 153 17.30 -5.60 -17.11
CA CYS A 153 15.99 -4.99 -16.79
C CYS A 153 15.68 -4.97 -15.28
N SER A 154 16.68 -5.28 -14.47
CA SER A 154 16.59 -5.27 -13.02
C SER A 154 17.62 -4.29 -12.50
N HIS A 155 17.19 -3.32 -11.70
CA HIS A 155 18.04 -2.38 -10.99
C HIS A 155 18.83 -1.40 -11.87
N ASN A 156 18.12 -0.45 -12.45
CA ASN A 156 18.72 0.72 -13.09
C ASN A 156 18.85 1.87 -12.08
N GLN A 157 19.89 2.68 -12.20
CA GLN A 157 20.15 3.81 -11.31
C GLN A 157 20.71 5.02 -12.07
N GLN A 158 20.25 6.22 -11.72
CA GLN A 158 20.78 7.51 -12.21
C GLN A 158 20.84 8.54 -11.09
N ILE A 159 21.83 9.44 -11.14
CA ILE A 159 21.95 10.57 -10.22
C ILE A 159 21.61 11.86 -10.96
N LEU A 160 20.77 12.69 -10.34
CA LEU A 160 20.37 13.97 -10.88
C LEU A 160 20.73 15.07 -9.91
N SER A 161 21.47 16.07 -10.40
CA SER A 161 21.72 17.31 -9.65
C SER A 161 20.47 18.19 -9.64
N ILE A 162 20.12 18.73 -8.48
CA ILE A 162 18.95 19.57 -8.25
C ILE A 162 19.40 20.96 -7.84
N ASP A 163 18.87 21.99 -8.51
CA ASP A 163 19.02 23.37 -8.08
C ASP A 163 17.86 23.72 -7.13
N THR A 164 18.11 23.69 -5.82
CA THR A 164 17.09 23.95 -4.79
C THR A 164 16.43 25.33 -4.90
N ASN A 165 17.07 26.29 -5.56
CA ASN A 165 16.49 27.62 -5.77
C ASN A 165 15.50 27.63 -6.93
N ASN A 166 15.78 26.86 -7.99
CA ASN A 166 15.07 26.93 -9.25
C ASN A 166 14.12 25.73 -9.46
N ASP A 167 14.59 24.51 -9.22
CA ASP A 167 13.83 23.28 -9.42
C ASP A 167 12.76 23.14 -8.32
N LYS A 168 11.50 22.94 -8.71
CA LYS A 168 10.36 22.83 -7.78
C LYS A 168 9.64 21.50 -7.88
N ILE A 169 9.55 20.94 -9.08
CA ILE A 169 8.88 19.66 -9.32
C ILE A 169 9.75 18.85 -10.27
N LEU A 170 9.84 17.54 -10.01
CA LEU A 170 10.40 16.58 -10.95
C LEU A 170 9.29 15.64 -11.39
N ARG A 171 9.01 15.58 -12.69
CA ARG A 171 8.04 14.65 -13.27
C ARG A 171 8.79 13.51 -13.94
N ILE A 172 8.45 12.28 -13.62
CA ILE A 172 9.09 11.08 -14.17
C ILE A 172 8.01 10.26 -14.86
N ARG A 173 8.24 9.94 -16.14
CA ARG A 173 7.36 9.13 -16.96
C ARG A 173 8.12 7.90 -17.47
N PRO A 174 7.75 6.69 -17.05
CA PRO A 174 8.20 5.47 -17.69
C PRO A 174 7.68 5.42 -19.14
N ILE A 175 8.53 5.05 -20.07
CA ILE A 175 8.19 4.81 -21.47
C ILE A 175 8.61 3.39 -21.84
N TYR A 176 7.87 2.78 -22.76
CA TYR A 176 8.03 1.40 -23.25
C TYR A 176 7.67 0.28 -22.28
N ASP A 177 7.63 0.52 -20.96
CA ASP A 177 7.11 -0.41 -19.94
C ASP A 177 6.70 0.36 -18.67
N GLN A 178 6.07 -0.31 -17.71
CA GLN A 178 5.90 0.18 -16.33
C GLN A 178 7.23 0.17 -15.58
N ALA A 179 7.39 1.03 -14.58
CA ALA A 179 8.59 1.08 -13.75
C ALA A 179 8.28 1.04 -12.25
N ASN A 180 9.00 0.20 -11.50
CA ASN A 180 9.03 0.29 -10.04
C ASN A 180 10.07 1.33 -9.63
N LEU A 181 9.63 2.55 -9.35
CA LEU A 181 10.51 3.67 -9.04
C LEU A 181 10.82 3.72 -7.54
N THR A 182 12.08 4.00 -7.20
CA THR A 182 12.53 4.43 -5.88
C THR A 182 13.38 5.69 -6.03
N ILE A 183 13.05 6.73 -5.28
CA ILE A 183 13.69 8.05 -5.40
C ILE A 183 14.08 8.51 -4.00
N THR A 184 15.36 8.76 -3.82
CA THR A 184 15.98 9.15 -2.55
C THR A 184 16.93 10.33 -2.78
N SER A 185 17.29 11.08 -1.72
CA SER A 185 18.38 12.05 -1.81
C SER A 185 19.71 11.42 -1.42
N THR A 186 20.76 11.72 -2.20
CA THR A 186 22.14 11.36 -1.85
C THR A 186 22.80 12.48 -1.03
N VAL A 187 22.46 13.74 -1.33
CA VAL A 187 22.94 14.92 -0.61
C VAL A 187 21.76 15.81 -0.26
N GLY A 188 21.64 16.20 1.02
CA GLY A 188 20.50 16.93 1.55
C GLY A 188 19.28 16.05 1.83
N ASP A 189 18.12 16.67 1.99
CA ASP A 189 16.85 16.00 2.28
C ASP A 189 15.78 16.41 1.28
N LEU A 190 15.09 15.41 0.71
CA LEU A 190 13.82 15.65 0.03
C LEU A 190 12.78 16.10 1.06
N PRO A 191 11.83 16.98 0.70
CA PRO A 191 10.66 17.17 1.55
C PRO A 191 9.91 15.83 1.66
N ALA A 192 9.05 15.67 2.66
CA ALA A 192 8.20 14.49 2.76
C ALA A 192 7.51 14.27 1.40
N GLN A 193 7.63 13.07 0.81
CA GLN A 193 7.05 12.73 -0.51
C GLN A 193 5.82 11.83 -0.37
N GLN A 194 5.87 10.92 0.58
CA GLN A 194 4.82 9.97 0.84
C GLN A 194 4.59 9.89 2.36
N ILE A 195 3.34 9.72 2.76
CA ILE A 195 2.99 9.39 4.14
C ILE A 195 2.29 8.05 4.16
N VAL A 196 2.72 7.19 5.06
CA VAL A 196 2.08 5.91 5.36
C VAL A 196 1.13 6.14 6.51
N ILE A 197 -0.15 5.90 6.31
CA ILE A 197 -1.18 5.96 7.36
C ILE A 197 -1.57 4.52 7.70
N THR A 198 -1.55 4.19 8.97
CA THR A 198 -1.98 2.89 9.49
C THR A 198 -3.15 3.10 10.44
N SER A 199 -4.26 2.42 10.18
CA SER A 199 -5.46 2.42 11.01
C SER A 199 -5.68 1.02 11.57
N GLU A 200 -5.75 0.90 12.89
CA GLU A 200 -5.90 -0.36 13.61
C GLU A 200 -7.16 -0.33 14.47
N ALA A 201 -8.01 -1.33 14.26
CA ALA A 201 -9.21 -1.59 15.05
C ALA A 201 -9.07 -2.91 15.81
N SER A 202 -9.44 -2.88 17.09
CA SER A 202 -9.48 -4.05 17.94
C SER A 202 -10.89 -4.27 18.47
N GLU A 203 -11.36 -5.51 18.41
CA GLU A 203 -12.64 -5.95 18.95
C GLU A 203 -12.47 -6.60 20.32
N GLU A 204 -13.51 -6.56 21.17
CA GLU A 204 -13.48 -7.13 22.53
C GLU A 204 -13.16 -8.63 22.56
N SER A 205 -13.38 -9.33 21.44
CA SER A 205 -13.01 -10.74 21.25
C SER A 205 -11.50 -10.98 21.10
N GLY A 206 -10.67 -9.92 21.12
CA GLY A 206 -9.22 -9.98 20.92
C GLY A 206 -8.78 -10.03 19.46
N GLU A 207 -9.72 -9.87 18.52
CA GLU A 207 -9.42 -9.81 17.08
C GLU A 207 -9.00 -8.39 16.71
N THR A 208 -7.83 -8.25 16.09
CA THR A 208 -7.30 -6.96 15.64
C THR A 208 -7.13 -6.97 14.13
N LYS A 209 -7.57 -5.89 13.46
CA LYS A 209 -7.36 -5.66 12.02
C LYS A 209 -6.71 -4.31 11.82
N ALA A 210 -5.73 -4.27 10.91
CA ALA A 210 -5.05 -3.06 10.51
C ALA A 210 -5.10 -2.87 9.00
N ILE A 211 -5.26 -1.61 8.57
CA ILE A 211 -5.19 -1.19 7.18
C ILE A 211 -4.07 -0.16 7.06
N LYS A 212 -3.20 -0.34 6.07
CA LYS A 212 -2.08 0.55 5.78
C LYS A 212 -2.20 1.10 4.36
N VAL A 213 -2.20 2.42 4.22
CA VAL A 213 -2.27 3.11 2.92
C VAL A 213 -1.11 4.10 2.82
N THR A 214 -0.49 4.17 1.65
CA THR A 214 0.52 5.18 1.35
C THR A 214 -0.11 6.26 0.48
N LYS A 215 -0.06 7.51 0.93
CA LYS A 215 -0.49 8.67 0.16
C LYS A 215 0.73 9.44 -0.35
N SER A 216 0.77 9.74 -1.65
CA SER A 216 1.77 10.58 -2.31
C SER A 216 1.19 11.97 -2.64
N PHE A 217 2.05 12.89 -3.10
CA PHE A 217 1.58 14.19 -3.59
C PHE A 217 0.61 13.98 -4.75
N GLU A 218 -0.36 14.90 -4.86
CA GLU A 218 -1.29 14.93 -5.97
C GLU A 218 -0.50 15.20 -7.26
N ASP A 219 -0.62 14.30 -8.23
CA ASP A 219 -0.08 14.50 -9.56
C ASP A 219 -1.18 15.01 -10.49
N LEU A 220 -0.82 15.88 -11.42
CA LEU A 220 -1.70 16.30 -12.49
C LEU A 220 -1.83 15.13 -13.48
N PRO A 221 -3.06 14.62 -13.74
CA PRO A 221 -3.24 13.51 -14.65
C PRO A 221 -2.57 13.77 -16.02
N PRO A 222 -1.87 12.79 -16.61
CA PRO A 222 -1.12 12.98 -17.86
C PRO A 222 -1.96 13.50 -19.03
N ILE A 223 -3.29 13.31 -18.99
CA ILE A 223 -4.22 13.85 -20.00
C ILE A 223 -4.14 15.38 -20.14
N PHE A 224 -3.77 16.09 -19.08
CA PHE A 224 -3.66 17.55 -19.11
C PHE A 224 -2.42 18.06 -19.84
N ASP A 225 -1.41 17.22 -20.07
CA ASP A 225 -0.21 17.60 -20.83
C ASP A 225 -0.50 17.80 -22.33
N TYR A 226 -1.60 17.24 -22.84
CA TYR A 226 -1.96 17.27 -24.26
C TYR A 226 -2.96 18.38 -24.62
N VAL A 227 -3.40 19.19 -23.65
CA VAL A 227 -4.33 20.29 -23.91
C VAL A 227 -3.54 21.47 -24.49
N LEU A 228 -3.45 21.51 -25.82
CA LEU A 228 -3.05 22.71 -26.56
C LEU A 228 -4.14 23.78 -26.37
N PHE A 229 -3.96 24.67 -25.40
CA PHE A 229 -4.82 25.84 -25.26
C PHE A 229 -4.43 26.90 -26.31
N SER A 230 -4.95 26.76 -27.54
CA SER A 230 -4.91 27.84 -28.54
C SER A 230 -5.95 28.90 -28.18
N GLY A 231 -5.63 29.71 -27.17
CA GLY A 231 -6.45 30.81 -26.65
C GLY A 231 -6.05 32.19 -27.16
N GLY A 232 -5.35 32.27 -28.30
CA GLY A 232 -4.95 33.54 -28.91
C GLY A 232 -5.35 33.56 -30.38
N ASN A 233 -6.11 34.59 -30.78
CA ASN A 233 -6.55 34.84 -32.16
C ASN A 233 -5.54 34.36 -33.20
N LEU A 234 -5.96 33.46 -34.08
CA LEU A 234 -5.35 33.26 -35.39
C LEU A 234 -5.43 34.59 -36.13
N ALA A 235 -4.38 35.40 -36.05
CA ALA A 235 -4.18 36.52 -36.96
C ALA A 235 -3.91 35.91 -38.35
N LYS A 236 -4.82 36.19 -39.28
CA LYS A 236 -4.76 35.72 -40.66
C LYS A 236 -3.73 36.51 -41.47
#